data_AF-A0A3M1HTT0-F1
#
_entry.id   AF-A0A3M1HTT0-F1
#
_cell.length_a   1.000
_cell.length_b   1.000
_cell.length_c   1.000
_cell.angle_alpha   90.00
_cell.angle_beta   90.00
_cell.angle_gamma   90.00
#
_symmetry.space_group_name_H-M   'P 1'
#
loop_
_entity.id
_entity.type
_entity.pdbx_description
1 polymer ?
#
loop_
_entity_poly.entity_id
_entity_poly.type
_entity_poly.pdbx_seq_one_letter_code
_entity_poly.pdbx_strand_id
1 'polypeptide(L)'
;MKVLAFGAHPDDIEIGCGGTLALHAARGDEVHLFIATRGEAGGDAETRSREAEQAARILGARAIHWGGCEDTRLPEQFLQLLQAIEQVVREVEPELVYVNHGEDTHQDHRALAQAVIAATRYVPTVLSYETPTTYGFEPVVFSCISDTLSHKLRALEAHASQVERTHLAINIVQVALAAAHFRGVQSRLSCAEGFVPVRMRWL
;
A
#
# COMPACT_ATOMS: atom_id res chain seq x y z
N MET A 1 -9.39 -5.72 14.57
CA MET A 1 -9.86 -4.54 13.83
C MET A 1 -9.97 -4.87 12.35
N LYS A 2 -10.66 -4.04 11.57
CA LYS A 2 -10.62 -4.14 10.10
C LYS A 2 -9.67 -3.10 9.51
N VAL A 3 -8.70 -3.57 8.73
CA VAL A 3 -7.67 -2.76 8.09
C VAL A 3 -7.86 -2.81 6.58
N LEU A 4 -7.85 -1.66 5.91
CA LEU A 4 -7.95 -1.57 4.45
C LEU A 4 -6.79 -0.76 3.89
N ALA A 5 -5.94 -1.39 3.07
CA ALA A 5 -4.84 -0.73 2.37
C ALA A 5 -5.19 -0.51 0.90
N PHE A 6 -4.86 0.68 0.39
CA PHE A 6 -5.12 1.10 -0.98
C PHE A 6 -3.81 1.31 -1.73
N GLY A 7 -3.64 0.64 -2.87
CA GLY A 7 -2.57 0.89 -3.84
C GLY A 7 -3.15 1.22 -5.22
N ALA A 8 -2.41 1.98 -6.03
CA ALA A 8 -2.83 2.30 -7.39
C ALA A 8 -2.56 1.09 -8.30
N HIS A 9 -1.43 0.42 -8.07
CA HIS A 9 -0.95 -0.71 -8.85
C HIS A 9 -0.62 -1.91 -7.96
N PRO A 10 -0.58 -3.13 -8.53
CA PRO A 10 0.00 -4.28 -7.85
C PRO A 10 1.45 -4.00 -7.49
N ASP A 11 1.85 -4.22 -6.23
CA ASP A 11 3.17 -3.98 -5.57
C ASP A 11 3.27 -2.73 -4.67
N ASP A 12 2.42 -1.71 -4.87
CA ASP A 12 2.41 -0.47 -4.08
C ASP A 12 2.21 -0.69 -2.57
N ILE A 13 1.29 -1.59 -2.23
CA ILE A 13 0.90 -1.86 -0.85
C ILE A 13 2.04 -2.57 -0.12
N GLU A 14 2.64 -3.56 -0.77
CA GLU A 14 3.74 -4.37 -0.28
C GLU A 14 4.96 -3.51 0.00
N ILE A 15 5.29 -2.58 -0.91
CA ILE A 15 6.42 -1.67 -0.70
C ILE A 15 6.17 -0.68 0.43
N GLY A 16 4.97 -0.11 0.50
CA GLY A 16 4.67 0.95 1.45
C GLY A 16 4.39 0.47 2.88
N CYS A 17 3.62 -0.61 3.00
CA CYS A 17 3.05 -1.04 4.30
C CYS A 17 2.96 -2.56 4.51
N GLY A 18 3.57 -3.38 3.63
CA GLY A 18 3.45 -4.83 3.68
C GLY A 18 3.88 -5.46 5.01
N GLY A 19 4.92 -4.93 5.66
CA GLY A 19 5.38 -5.45 6.96
C GLY A 19 4.35 -5.19 8.06
N THR A 20 3.73 -4.01 8.05
CA THR A 20 2.68 -3.62 9.00
C THR A 20 1.38 -4.38 8.76
N LEU A 21 1.01 -4.64 7.51
CA LEU A 21 -0.16 -5.46 7.19
C LEU A 21 0.00 -6.92 7.66
N ALA A 22 1.18 -7.52 7.44
CA ALA A 22 1.49 -8.83 7.99
C ALA A 22 1.45 -8.85 9.53
N LEU A 23 1.83 -7.75 10.19
CA LEU A 23 1.74 -7.61 11.64
C LEU A 23 0.28 -7.55 12.12
N HIS A 24 -0.58 -6.83 11.40
CA HIS A 24 -2.03 -6.82 11.65
C HIS A 24 -2.63 -8.22 11.51
N ALA A 25 -2.34 -8.92 10.40
CA ALA A 25 -2.83 -10.28 10.18
C ALA A 25 -2.36 -11.24 11.30
N ALA A 26 -1.10 -11.15 11.72
CA ALA A 26 -0.56 -11.97 12.81
C ALA A 26 -1.22 -11.71 14.17
N ARG A 27 -1.81 -10.53 14.37
CA ARG A 27 -2.57 -10.17 15.58
C ARG A 27 -4.05 -10.57 15.52
N GLY A 28 -4.50 -11.15 14.39
CA GLY A 28 -5.90 -11.51 14.17
C GLY A 28 -6.76 -10.35 13.67
N ASP A 29 -6.15 -9.25 13.20
CA ASP A 29 -6.88 -8.21 12.48
C ASP A 29 -7.27 -8.69 11.09
N GLU A 30 -8.41 -8.19 10.60
CA GLU A 30 -8.93 -8.52 9.28
C GLU A 30 -8.36 -7.53 8.25
N VAL A 31 -7.40 -7.99 7.44
CA VAL A 31 -6.70 -7.18 6.45
C VAL A 31 -7.35 -7.32 5.07
N HIS A 32 -7.70 -6.20 4.46
CA HIS A 32 -8.19 -6.11 3.08
C HIS A 32 -7.28 -5.21 2.26
N LEU A 33 -7.14 -5.53 0.98
CA LEU A 33 -6.41 -4.73 0.01
C LEU A 33 -7.39 -4.19 -1.04
N PHE A 34 -7.19 -2.96 -1.50
CA PHE A 34 -7.81 -2.42 -2.69
C PHE A 34 -6.71 -2.02 -3.67
N ILE A 35 -6.82 -2.48 -4.92
CA ILE A 35 -5.88 -2.13 -5.98
C ILE A 35 -6.68 -1.51 -7.13
N ALA A 36 -6.39 -0.26 -7.46
CA ALA A 36 -7.21 0.51 -8.39
C ALA A 36 -7.17 -0.04 -9.83
N THR A 37 -6.00 -0.49 -10.27
CA THR A 37 -5.71 -0.92 -11.65
C THR A 37 -5.08 -2.33 -11.65
N ARG A 38 -4.89 -2.93 -12.83
CA ARG A 38 -4.12 -4.19 -12.95
C ARG A 38 -2.65 -3.96 -13.30
N GLY A 39 -2.20 -2.71 -13.35
CA GLY A 39 -0.82 -2.36 -13.69
C GLY A 39 -0.45 -2.72 -15.13
N GLU A 40 -1.42 -2.72 -16.04
CA GLU A 40 -1.28 -3.21 -17.41
C GLU A 40 -0.36 -2.37 -18.32
N ALA A 41 -0.03 -1.12 -17.94
CA ALA A 41 1.00 -0.34 -18.62
C ALA A 41 2.41 -0.79 -18.19
N GLY A 42 2.53 -1.34 -16.98
CA GLY A 42 3.75 -1.90 -16.42
C GLY A 42 3.96 -3.39 -16.69
N GLY A 43 3.03 -4.11 -17.32
CA GLY A 43 3.21 -5.54 -17.61
C GLY A 43 1.92 -6.24 -18.02
N ASP A 44 1.96 -7.55 -18.18
CA ASP A 44 0.75 -8.34 -18.47
C ASP A 44 -0.21 -8.32 -17.28
N ALA A 45 -1.44 -7.88 -17.51
CA ALA A 45 -2.46 -7.68 -16.47
C ALA A 45 -2.79 -8.98 -15.72
N GLU A 46 -2.88 -10.11 -16.41
CA GLU A 46 -3.21 -11.40 -15.79
C GLU A 46 -2.07 -11.88 -14.89
N THR A 47 -0.83 -11.75 -15.35
CA THR A 47 0.36 -12.07 -14.58
C THR A 47 0.46 -11.21 -13.33
N ARG A 48 0.40 -9.88 -13.45
CA ARG A 48 0.44 -8.97 -12.29
C ARG A 48 -0.69 -9.22 -11.30
N SER A 49 -1.89 -9.57 -11.78
CA SER A 49 -3.02 -9.92 -10.89
C SER A 49 -2.74 -11.18 -10.07
N ARG A 50 -2.18 -12.23 -10.69
CA ARG A 50 -1.82 -13.48 -10.00
C ARG A 50 -0.69 -13.26 -8.98
N GLU A 51 0.28 -12.42 -9.33
CA GLU A 51 1.37 -12.02 -8.44
C GLU A 51 0.83 -11.28 -7.20
N ALA A 52 -0.08 -10.33 -7.40
CA ALA A 52 -0.79 -9.64 -6.30
C ALA A 52 -1.57 -10.61 -5.40
N GLU A 53 -2.29 -11.56 -5.98
CA GLU A 53 -3.01 -12.59 -5.21
C GLU A 53 -2.07 -13.50 -4.41
N GLN A 54 -0.86 -13.76 -4.90
CA GLN A 54 0.17 -14.47 -4.14
C GLN A 54 0.73 -13.60 -3.01
N ALA A 55 1.04 -12.34 -3.28
CA ALA A 55 1.53 -11.39 -2.29
C ALA A 55 0.51 -11.18 -1.16
N ALA A 56 -0.77 -11.00 -1.48
CA ALA A 56 -1.86 -10.90 -0.51
C ALA A 56 -1.95 -12.11 0.42
N ARG A 57 -1.78 -13.33 -0.12
CA ARG A 57 -1.72 -14.57 0.69
C ARG A 57 -0.52 -14.58 1.63
N ILE A 58 0.65 -14.10 1.19
CA ILE A 58 1.86 -14.00 2.02
C ILE A 58 1.64 -13.01 3.16
N LEU A 59 0.95 -11.89 2.90
CA LEU A 59 0.65 -10.88 3.91
C LEU A 59 -0.49 -11.29 4.87
N GLY A 60 -1.18 -12.40 4.61
CA GLY A 60 -2.33 -12.82 5.40
C GLY A 60 -3.59 -11.97 5.14
N ALA A 61 -3.69 -11.32 3.99
CA ALA A 61 -4.86 -10.55 3.60
C ALA A 61 -6.05 -11.47 3.30
N ARG A 62 -7.25 -11.04 3.71
CA ARG A 62 -8.50 -11.76 3.50
C ARG A 62 -9.00 -11.67 2.06
N ALA A 63 -8.85 -10.51 1.43
CA ALA A 63 -9.31 -10.27 0.06
C ALA A 63 -8.57 -9.11 -0.61
N ILE A 64 -8.52 -9.17 -1.94
CA ILE A 64 -8.20 -8.04 -2.82
C ILE A 64 -9.50 -7.56 -3.47
N HIS A 65 -9.73 -6.25 -3.42
CA HIS A 65 -10.81 -5.54 -4.08
C HIS A 65 -10.23 -4.79 -5.28
N TRP A 66 -10.61 -5.19 -6.50
CA TRP A 66 -10.13 -4.55 -7.72
C TRP A 66 -10.99 -3.35 -8.08
N GLY A 67 -10.36 -2.18 -8.26
CA GLY A 67 -11.06 -0.93 -8.59
C GLY A 67 -11.60 -0.90 -10.03
N GLY A 68 -11.01 -1.66 -10.93
CA GLY A 68 -11.44 -1.74 -12.34
C GLY A 68 -11.16 -0.46 -13.15
N CYS A 69 -10.23 0.37 -12.69
CA CYS A 69 -9.74 1.51 -13.43
C CYS A 69 -8.64 1.09 -14.41
N GLU A 70 -8.42 1.93 -15.43
CA GLU A 70 -7.33 1.77 -16.40
C GLU A 70 -6.02 2.32 -15.81
N ASP A 71 -4.95 1.54 -15.95
CA ASP A 71 -3.61 1.95 -15.53
C ASP A 71 -3.18 3.26 -16.23
N THR A 72 -2.53 4.14 -15.49
CA THR A 72 -2.08 5.49 -15.88
C THR A 72 -3.19 6.52 -16.11
N ARG A 73 -4.46 6.16 -15.85
CA ARG A 73 -5.65 6.98 -16.15
C ARG A 73 -6.52 7.33 -14.94
N LEU A 74 -6.02 7.12 -13.72
CA LEU A 74 -6.78 7.40 -12.50
C LEU A 74 -7.24 8.87 -12.39
N PRO A 75 -6.45 9.89 -12.79
CA PRO A 75 -6.92 11.28 -12.78
C PRO A 75 -8.15 11.49 -13.68
N GLU A 76 -8.16 10.91 -14.88
CA GLU A 76 -9.29 11.00 -15.81
C GLU A 76 -10.52 10.21 -15.35
N GLN A 77 -10.30 9.16 -14.56
CA GLN A 77 -11.34 8.27 -14.03
C GLN A 77 -11.70 8.56 -12.57
N PHE A 78 -11.42 9.77 -12.06
CA PHE A 78 -11.55 10.10 -10.64
C PHE A 78 -12.92 9.77 -10.04
N LEU A 79 -14.02 10.03 -10.75
CA LEU A 79 -15.38 9.73 -10.26
C LEU A 79 -15.64 8.22 -10.14
N GLN A 80 -15.16 7.43 -11.12
CA GLN A 80 -15.27 5.97 -11.08
C GLN A 80 -14.43 5.40 -9.93
N LEU A 81 -13.20 5.88 -9.79
CA LEU A 81 -12.30 5.50 -8.71
C LEU A 81 -12.93 5.80 -7.34
N LEU A 82 -13.47 7.00 -7.15
CA LEU A 82 -14.13 7.40 -5.91
C LEU A 82 -15.31 6.48 -5.58
N GLN A 83 -16.17 6.17 -6.57
CA GLN A 83 -17.31 5.27 -6.37
C GLN A 83 -16.88 3.85 -5.97
N ALA A 84 -15.84 3.31 -6.61
CA ALA A 84 -15.29 2.00 -6.26
C ALA A 84 -14.72 1.98 -4.83
N ILE A 85 -14.02 3.06 -4.43
CA ILE A 85 -13.50 3.20 -3.07
C ILE A 85 -14.63 3.32 -2.05
N GLU A 86 -15.64 4.15 -2.30
CA GLU A 86 -16.80 4.29 -1.41
C GLU A 86 -17.59 2.98 -1.25
N GLN A 87 -17.62 2.16 -2.30
CA GLN A 87 -18.21 0.83 -2.23
C GLN A 87 -17.41 -0.08 -1.28
N VAL A 88 -16.10 -0.26 -1.49
CA VAL A 88 -15.30 -1.14 -0.63
C VAL A 88 -15.24 -0.62 0.82
N VAL A 89 -15.21 0.69 1.04
CA VAL A 89 -15.23 1.26 2.40
C VAL A 89 -16.53 0.93 3.11
N ARG A 90 -17.68 0.92 2.42
CA ARG A 90 -18.97 0.51 2.99
C ARG A 90 -19.07 -0.99 3.24
N GLU A 91 -18.48 -1.80 2.35
CA GLU A 91 -18.50 -3.27 2.50
C GLU A 91 -17.57 -3.75 3.62
N VAL A 92 -16.38 -3.16 3.71
CA VAL A 92 -15.38 -3.53 4.72
C VAL A 92 -15.71 -2.86 6.06
N GLU A 93 -16.15 -1.61 6.09
CA GLU A 93 -16.25 -0.78 7.31
C GLU A 93 -14.91 -0.70 8.07
N PRO A 94 -13.82 -0.22 7.43
CA PRO A 94 -12.50 -0.23 8.03
C PRO A 94 -12.39 0.74 9.21
N GLU A 95 -11.60 0.36 10.21
CA GLU A 95 -11.25 1.21 11.35
C GLU A 95 -9.92 1.93 11.11
N LEU A 96 -9.06 1.35 10.26
CA LEU A 96 -7.74 1.82 9.90
C LEU A 96 -7.53 1.69 8.38
N VAL A 97 -7.08 2.77 7.76
CA VAL A 97 -6.76 2.82 6.33
C VAL A 97 -5.29 3.18 6.10
N TYR A 98 -4.67 2.48 5.14
CA TYR A 98 -3.37 2.81 4.56
C TYR A 98 -3.53 3.21 3.09
N VAL A 99 -2.83 4.25 2.64
CA VAL A 99 -2.88 4.70 1.23
C VAL A 99 -1.54 5.31 0.80
N ASN A 100 -1.23 5.37 -0.50
CA ASN A 100 -0.11 6.15 -1.01
C ASN A 100 -0.12 7.60 -0.47
N HIS A 101 1.06 8.19 -0.32
CA HIS A 101 1.21 9.59 0.03
C HIS A 101 0.78 10.52 -1.11
N GLY A 102 0.22 11.68 -0.76
CA GLY A 102 -0.33 12.63 -1.74
C GLY A 102 0.73 13.40 -2.53
N GLU A 103 1.95 13.53 -2.00
CA GLU A 103 3.09 14.10 -2.70
C GLU A 103 3.93 13.00 -3.35
N ASP A 104 3.60 12.68 -4.60
CA ASP A 104 4.23 11.62 -5.36
C ASP A 104 4.43 12.04 -6.80
N THR A 105 5.52 11.63 -7.46
CA THR A 105 5.74 11.94 -8.88
C THR A 105 4.77 11.19 -9.80
N HIS A 106 4.24 10.04 -9.36
CA HIS A 106 3.25 9.26 -10.10
C HIS A 106 1.83 9.84 -9.96
N GLN A 107 1.18 10.17 -11.08
CA GLN A 107 -0.15 10.79 -11.08
C GLN A 107 -1.25 9.92 -10.49
N ASP A 108 -1.19 8.61 -10.74
CA ASP A 108 -2.14 7.65 -10.16
C ASP A 108 -2.07 7.59 -8.64
N HIS A 109 -0.88 7.60 -8.04
CA HIS A 109 -0.73 7.64 -6.57
C HIS A 109 -1.42 8.87 -5.99
N ARG A 110 -1.24 10.05 -6.63
CA ARG A 110 -1.89 11.30 -6.20
C ARG A 110 -3.42 11.24 -6.33
N ALA A 111 -3.92 10.75 -7.45
CA ALA A 111 -5.37 10.63 -7.70
C ALA A 111 -6.02 9.64 -6.72
N LEU A 112 -5.38 8.50 -6.47
CA LEU A 112 -5.83 7.53 -5.48
C LEU A 112 -5.85 8.12 -4.08
N ALA A 113 -4.75 8.74 -3.63
CA ALA A 113 -4.67 9.36 -2.33
C ALA A 113 -5.80 10.38 -2.13
N GLN A 114 -6.04 11.24 -3.12
CA GLN A 114 -7.13 12.23 -3.07
C GLN A 114 -8.51 11.56 -2.95
N ALA A 115 -8.78 10.52 -3.74
CA ALA A 115 -10.07 9.81 -3.73
C ALA A 115 -10.28 9.05 -2.41
N VAL A 116 -9.26 8.38 -1.88
CA VAL A 116 -9.32 7.66 -0.60
C VAL A 116 -9.57 8.64 0.55
N ILE A 117 -8.87 9.78 0.60
CA ILE A 117 -9.10 10.80 1.64
C ILE A 117 -10.54 11.31 1.62
N ALA A 118 -11.11 11.53 0.43
CA ALA A 118 -12.50 11.95 0.28
C ALA A 118 -13.49 10.86 0.79
N ALA A 119 -13.32 9.62 0.36
CA ALA A 119 -14.20 8.50 0.71
C ALA A 119 -14.09 8.07 2.19
N THR A 120 -12.93 8.28 2.81
CA THR A 120 -12.65 7.83 4.18
C THR A 120 -12.84 8.94 5.23
N ARG A 121 -13.53 10.03 4.89
CA ARG A 121 -13.79 11.19 5.78
C ARG A 121 -14.36 10.85 7.17
N TYR A 122 -14.94 9.66 7.37
CA TYR A 122 -15.44 9.17 8.66
C TYR A 122 -14.66 8.00 9.26
N VAL A 123 -13.66 7.46 8.57
CA VAL A 123 -12.77 6.40 9.09
C VAL A 123 -11.86 6.97 10.18
N PRO A 124 -11.82 6.41 11.40
CA PRO A 124 -11.10 7.02 12.53
C PRO A 124 -9.62 7.30 12.29
N THR A 125 -8.92 6.40 11.60
CA THR A 125 -7.49 6.50 11.34
C THR A 125 -7.18 6.24 9.87
N VAL A 126 -6.51 7.20 9.24
CA VAL A 126 -6.07 7.16 7.84
C VAL A 126 -4.61 7.58 7.81
N LEU A 127 -3.75 6.64 7.44
CA LEU A 127 -2.30 6.81 7.39
C LEU A 127 -1.85 6.70 5.93
N SER A 128 -0.93 7.58 5.53
CA SER A 128 -0.29 7.49 4.22
C SER A 128 1.12 6.90 4.31
N TYR A 129 1.50 6.12 3.31
CA TYR A 129 2.80 5.47 3.17
C TYR A 129 3.56 6.00 1.96
N GLU A 130 4.88 5.85 1.97
CA GLU A 130 5.74 6.21 0.84
C GLU A 130 5.98 5.04 -0.12
N THR A 131 6.27 5.39 -1.36
CA THR A 131 6.81 4.51 -2.40
C THR A 131 8.08 5.16 -2.98
N PRO A 132 8.85 4.52 -3.88
CA PRO A 132 10.09 5.09 -4.43
C PRO A 132 9.91 6.42 -5.17
N THR A 133 8.68 6.74 -5.59
CA THR A 133 8.33 7.94 -6.34
C THR A 133 7.79 9.07 -5.46
N THR A 134 7.64 8.82 -4.16
CA THR A 134 7.16 9.77 -3.15
C THR A 134 8.22 10.82 -2.84
N TYR A 135 7.80 12.06 -2.63
CA TYR A 135 8.63 13.16 -2.13
C TYR A 135 7.91 13.88 -0.99
N GLY A 136 8.62 14.76 -0.25
CA GLY A 136 8.00 15.50 0.87
C GLY A 136 7.53 14.64 2.04
N PHE A 137 7.99 13.39 2.15
CA PHE A 137 7.49 12.44 3.14
C PHE A 137 8.20 12.55 4.49
N GLU A 138 7.48 13.09 5.49
CA GLU A 138 7.95 13.28 6.87
C GLU A 138 7.14 12.43 7.86
N PRO A 139 7.44 11.11 7.99
CA PRO A 139 6.64 10.23 8.83
C PRO A 139 6.82 10.54 10.31
N VAL A 140 5.70 10.50 11.05
CA VAL A 140 5.64 10.70 12.51
C VAL A 140 5.06 9.50 13.24
N VAL A 141 4.52 8.53 12.50
CA VAL A 141 4.05 7.24 13.03
C VAL A 141 4.97 6.15 12.48
N PHE A 142 5.42 5.25 13.35
CA PHE A 142 6.32 4.17 12.96
C PHE A 142 5.78 2.83 13.45
N SER A 143 5.83 1.83 12.58
CA SER A 143 5.48 0.45 12.90
C SER A 143 6.73 -0.41 12.89
N CYS A 144 7.04 -1.06 14.01
CA CYS A 144 8.14 -2.03 14.06
C CYS A 144 7.76 -3.26 13.25
N ILE A 145 8.51 -3.55 12.20
CA ILE A 145 8.26 -4.70 11.31
C ILE A 145 9.35 -5.77 11.42
N SER A 146 10.10 -5.81 12.52
CA SER A 146 11.21 -6.76 12.67
C SER A 146 10.76 -8.22 12.51
N ASP A 147 9.62 -8.57 13.10
CA ASP A 147 9.07 -9.93 13.05
C ASP A 147 8.36 -10.25 11.71
N THR A 148 8.05 -9.22 10.93
CA THR A 148 7.26 -9.33 9.69
C THR A 148 7.99 -8.87 8.44
N LEU A 149 9.25 -8.46 8.57
CA LEU A 149 10.09 -8.01 7.44
C LEU A 149 10.19 -9.11 6.38
N SER A 150 10.34 -10.37 6.79
CA SER A 150 10.41 -11.50 5.85
C SER A 150 9.12 -11.66 5.03
N HIS A 151 7.95 -11.33 5.59
CA HIS A 151 6.68 -11.36 4.87
C HIS A 151 6.61 -10.23 3.84
N LYS A 152 7.05 -9.02 4.21
CA LYS A 152 7.18 -7.88 3.29
C LYS A 152 8.04 -8.22 2.09
N LEU A 153 9.26 -8.72 2.32
CA LEU A 153 10.20 -9.02 1.25
C LEU A 153 9.67 -10.15 0.35
N ARG A 154 9.12 -11.23 0.92
CA ARG A 154 8.51 -12.32 0.15
C ARG A 154 7.29 -11.90 -0.66
N ALA A 155 6.50 -10.95 -0.13
CA ALA A 155 5.35 -10.39 -0.86
C ALA A 155 5.82 -9.57 -2.07
N LEU A 156 6.88 -8.77 -1.93
CA LEU A 156 7.51 -8.08 -3.07
C LEU A 156 8.12 -9.06 -4.08
N GLU A 157 8.80 -10.11 -3.61
CA GLU A 157 9.35 -11.17 -4.48
C GLU A 157 8.27 -11.92 -5.26
N ALA A 158 7.02 -11.95 -4.77
CA ALA A 158 5.91 -12.55 -5.50
C ALA A 158 5.55 -11.78 -6.78
N HIS A 159 5.87 -10.49 -6.85
CA HIS A 159 5.78 -9.66 -8.06
C HIS A 159 6.99 -9.89 -8.97
N ALA A 160 7.26 -11.16 -9.30
CA ALA A 160 8.46 -11.61 -10.02
C ALA A 160 8.67 -10.85 -11.35
N SER A 161 7.60 -10.48 -12.04
CA SER A 161 7.64 -9.67 -13.27
C SER A 161 8.13 -8.23 -13.06
N GLN A 162 8.08 -7.71 -11.83
CA GLN A 162 8.41 -6.32 -11.47
C GLN A 162 9.69 -6.18 -10.63
N VAL A 163 10.20 -7.25 -10.01
CA VAL A 163 11.32 -7.17 -9.05
C VAL A 163 12.50 -6.35 -9.56
N GLU A 164 12.93 -6.60 -10.80
CA GLU A 164 14.10 -5.97 -11.43
C GLU A 164 13.77 -4.67 -12.20
N ARG A 165 12.52 -4.20 -12.17
CA ARG A 165 12.03 -3.08 -12.99
C ARG A 165 12.10 -1.72 -12.30
N THR A 166 13.17 -1.48 -11.54
CA THR A 166 13.33 -0.24 -10.74
C THR A 166 13.99 0.91 -11.49
N HIS A 167 14.63 0.63 -12.64
CA HIS A 167 15.55 1.57 -13.31
C HIS A 167 16.73 2.02 -12.42
N LEU A 168 17.07 1.26 -11.38
CA LEU A 168 18.19 1.48 -10.47
C LEU A 168 19.18 0.31 -10.56
N ALA A 169 20.34 0.45 -9.92
CA ALA A 169 21.32 -0.63 -9.77
C ALA A 169 20.91 -1.68 -8.70
N ILE A 170 19.78 -1.46 -8.03
CA ILE A 170 19.21 -2.33 -6.99
C ILE A 170 17.76 -2.64 -7.33
N ASN A 171 17.31 -3.83 -6.95
CA ASN A 171 15.95 -4.28 -7.21
C ASN A 171 14.96 -3.79 -6.13
N ILE A 172 13.66 -4.00 -6.35
CA ILE A 172 12.62 -3.43 -5.49
C ILE A 172 12.69 -3.96 -4.04
N VAL A 173 13.14 -5.20 -3.87
CA VAL A 173 13.30 -5.84 -2.55
C VAL A 173 14.42 -5.15 -1.77
N GLN A 174 15.54 -4.84 -2.44
CA GLN A 174 16.64 -4.08 -1.85
C GLN A 174 16.24 -2.65 -1.49
N VAL A 175 15.43 -1.98 -2.34
CA VAL A 175 14.87 -0.66 -2.07
C VAL A 175 14.00 -0.69 -0.81
N ALA A 176 13.09 -1.66 -0.72
CA ALA A 176 12.20 -1.85 0.43
C ALA A 176 12.98 -2.14 1.73
N LEU A 177 14.02 -2.95 1.67
CA LEU A 177 14.89 -3.25 2.81
C LEU A 177 15.66 -2.00 3.28
N ALA A 178 16.22 -1.24 2.35
CA ALA A 178 16.93 0.00 2.67
C ALA A 178 15.99 1.02 3.34
N ALA A 179 14.78 1.21 2.81
CA ALA A 179 13.77 2.06 3.41
C ALA A 179 13.38 1.59 4.82
N ALA A 180 13.15 0.28 5.01
CA ALA A 180 12.79 -0.28 6.32
C ALA A 180 13.87 -0.03 7.38
N HIS A 181 15.15 -0.18 7.03
CA HIS A 181 16.24 0.14 7.94
C HIS A 181 16.36 1.63 8.22
N PHE A 182 16.22 2.48 7.19
CA PHE A 182 16.27 3.93 7.38
C PHE A 182 15.19 4.43 8.34
N ARG A 183 13.94 3.99 8.14
CA ARG A 183 12.83 4.31 9.06
C ARG A 183 13.00 3.67 10.44
N GLY A 184 13.62 2.49 10.51
CA GLY A 184 14.08 1.89 11.77
C GLY A 184 14.98 2.85 12.55
N VAL A 185 16.04 3.35 11.92
CA VAL A 185 16.98 4.30 12.54
C VAL A 185 16.26 5.56 13.05
N GLN A 186 15.36 6.13 12.25
CA GLN A 186 14.58 7.31 12.64
C GLN A 186 13.71 7.07 13.89
N SER A 187 13.21 5.84 14.07
CA SER A 187 12.32 5.45 15.17
C SER A 187 13.03 4.72 16.33
N ARG A 188 14.37 4.61 16.29
CA ARG A 188 15.17 3.85 17.28
C ARG A 188 14.84 2.34 17.29
N LEU A 189 14.46 1.79 16.15
CA LEU A 189 14.22 0.37 15.88
C LEU A 189 15.23 -0.17 14.85
N SER A 190 15.31 -1.49 14.67
CA SER A 190 16.15 -2.08 13.62
C SER A 190 15.51 -1.98 12.22
N CYS A 191 14.19 -2.20 12.16
CA CYS A 191 13.39 -2.14 10.93
C CYS A 191 12.01 -1.56 11.26
N ALA A 192 11.59 -0.56 10.51
CA ALA A 192 10.26 0.02 10.65
C ALA A 192 9.67 0.45 9.31
N GLU A 193 8.34 0.55 9.24
CA GLU A 193 7.65 1.33 8.22
C GLU A 193 7.20 2.66 8.83
N GLY A 194 7.35 3.74 8.08
CA GLY A 194 6.94 5.08 8.50
C GLY A 194 5.63 5.49 7.83
N PHE A 195 4.82 6.27 8.54
CA PHE A 195 3.54 6.78 8.04
C PHE A 195 3.32 8.25 8.40
N VAL A 196 2.65 8.96 7.49
CA VAL A 196 2.12 10.32 7.72
C VAL A 196 0.62 10.24 7.98
N PRO A 197 0.12 10.68 9.15
CA PRO A 197 -1.30 10.66 9.43
C PRO A 197 -2.04 11.74 8.64
N VAL A 198 -3.00 11.34 7.81
CA VAL A 198 -4.05 12.26 7.35
C VAL A 198 -4.97 12.58 8.52
N ARG A 199 -5.27 11.55 9.31
CA ARG A 199 -5.97 11.63 10.59
C ARG A 199 -5.63 10.39 11.40
N MET A 200 -5.48 10.54 12.72
CA MET A 200 -5.27 9.42 13.62
C MET A 200 -6.08 9.61 14.89
N ARG A 201 -6.93 8.64 15.22
CA ARG A 201 -7.57 8.56 16.54
C ARG A 201 -6.71 7.69 17.44
N TRP A 202 -6.09 8.32 18.43
CA TRP A 202 -5.44 7.62 19.54
C TRP A 202 -6.51 7.24 20.56
N LEU A 203 -6.60 5.95 20.92
CA LEU A 203 -7.48 5.44 21.98
C LEU A 203 -6.66 5.18 23.25
#